data_AF-A0A842VX23-F1
#
_entry.id   AF-A0A842VX23-F1
#
_cell.length_a   1.000
_cell.length_b   1.000
_cell.length_c   1.000
_cell.angle_alpha   90.00
_cell.angle_beta   90.00
_cell.angle_gamma   90.00
#
_symmetry.space_group_name_H-M   'P 1'
#
loop_
_entity.id
_entity.type
_entity.pdbx_description
1 polymer ?
#
loop_
_entity_poly.entity_id
_entity_poly.type
_entity_poly.pdbx_seq_one_letter_code
_entity_poly.pdbx_strand_id
1 'polypeptide(L)'
;MENNKHNRKKIFISYETTDVDRFQIKKLVEMLEEQSDIVEKVYYWQRDTRLGEDFKDYMKDRIKKSDIVLFFCSENALQSRPVLQEIDYTEAYDKNPIPIYEDRQFIPEEIKSRRGLEFDDTHLRQFLDRLLMSLSGTTSTGGLGENIDPLLLKKYNMYITLGDNEFKQTHYGEALSEYKKAVNVAENELYEPNKILKAKELIKKTEALKNAEESYHTLENRAKMVAEQRKWSEAEDIWKQIKSLSSEFGWSERRETAEQQIEEMMLKVKEEEERRRAQRVKEHVQSMRDRGAKQEDNAEYAAAQKTWEELLGFCQQEGLTKYIDEIGEHIKYCEKMLAMAAENSTYVNRGNEAFNDGKYESAIEYFEKSKRLCGEHGWQDGARYASDMINKCNEKMNEPVSYHGTMLARPEQAAMLELESLVGEKILKVSDISYNTFGFTASDSHIKQLGLYRKGLSSLPEIIPKMTWLQVLGLGHNKLSSLPDSIGSLKSLVILRLHNNNLSSLPGRIKKELKTLKDNGCAIYGVDL
;
A
#
# COMPACT_ATOMS: atom_id res chain seq x y z
N MET A 1 44.99 59.52 25.15
CA MET A 1 43.74 59.78 24.39
C MET A 1 43.19 61.17 24.74
N GLU A 2 43.91 62.24 24.40
CA GLU A 2 43.36 63.61 24.49
C GLU A 2 43.93 64.59 23.44
N ASN A 3 44.80 64.15 22.52
CA ASN A 3 45.50 65.03 21.55
C ASN A 3 45.00 64.97 20.09
N ASN A 4 43.88 64.32 19.78
CA ASN A 4 43.36 64.22 18.39
C ASN A 4 41.99 64.88 18.16
N LYS A 5 41.54 65.78 19.06
CA LYS A 5 40.31 66.57 18.81
C LYS A 5 40.48 67.69 17.76
N HIS A 6 41.68 67.91 17.22
CA HIS A 6 42.01 69.06 16.37
C HIS A 6 42.09 68.77 14.85
N ASN A 7 41.70 67.58 14.36
CA ASN A 7 41.79 67.28 12.93
C ASN A 7 40.54 66.66 12.29
N ARG A 8 39.41 66.60 13.02
CA ARG A 8 38.13 66.16 12.44
C ARG A 8 37.51 67.28 11.62
N LYS A 9 36.90 66.95 10.49
CA LYS A 9 36.38 67.91 9.51
C LYS A 9 34.88 68.12 9.66
N LYS A 10 34.44 69.36 9.58
CA LYS A 10 33.04 69.76 9.39
C LYS A 10 32.76 69.85 7.90
N ILE A 11 31.76 69.13 7.44
CA ILE A 11 31.43 69.04 6.01
C ILE A 11 30.12 69.78 5.77
N PHE A 12 30.05 70.60 4.72
CA PHE A 12 28.79 71.14 4.19
C PHE A 12 28.47 70.42 2.88
N ILE A 13 27.25 69.93 2.72
CA ILE A 13 26.78 69.27 1.50
C ILE A 13 25.84 70.22 0.76
N SER A 14 26.29 70.65 -0.42
CA SER A 14 25.53 71.42 -1.40
C SER A 14 24.94 70.47 -2.44
N TYR A 15 23.64 70.57 -2.67
CA TYR A 15 22.88 69.75 -3.62
C TYR A 15 21.54 70.41 -3.92
N GLU A 16 20.96 70.09 -5.07
CA GLU A 16 19.59 70.52 -5.37
C GLU A 16 18.56 69.59 -4.72
N THR A 17 17.52 70.18 -4.12
CA THR A 17 16.51 69.47 -3.30
C THR A 17 15.91 68.25 -3.99
N THR A 18 15.65 68.36 -5.29
CA THR A 18 15.05 67.30 -6.09
C THR A 18 15.98 66.11 -6.32
N ASP A 19 17.28 66.28 -6.11
CA ASP A 19 18.29 65.23 -6.31
C ASP A 19 18.68 64.51 -4.99
N VAL A 20 17.98 64.79 -3.89
CA VAL A 20 18.28 64.21 -2.57
C VAL A 20 18.32 62.68 -2.60
N ASP A 21 17.38 62.05 -3.30
CA ASP A 21 17.26 60.59 -3.39
C ASP A 21 18.22 60.03 -4.46
N ARG A 22 18.42 60.77 -5.55
CA ARG A 22 19.39 60.43 -6.63
C ARG A 22 20.79 60.25 -6.07
N PHE A 23 21.25 61.21 -5.27
CA PHE A 23 22.57 61.15 -4.65
C PHE A 23 22.58 60.42 -3.30
N GLN A 24 21.44 59.83 -2.88
CA GLN A 24 21.29 59.14 -1.61
C GLN A 24 21.80 59.98 -0.41
N ILE A 25 21.57 61.30 -0.43
CA ILE A 25 22.21 62.27 0.48
C ILE A 25 22.02 61.88 1.95
N LYS A 26 20.81 61.45 2.34
CA LYS A 26 20.51 61.03 3.72
C LYS A 26 21.39 59.87 4.18
N LYS A 27 21.49 58.82 3.35
CA LYS A 27 22.29 57.63 3.64
C LYS A 27 23.78 57.95 3.64
N LEU A 28 24.24 58.80 2.73
CA LEU A 28 25.62 59.25 2.69
C LEU A 28 26.00 60.06 3.93
N VAL A 29 25.11 60.95 4.40
CA VAL A 29 25.31 61.70 5.65
C VAL A 29 25.45 60.76 6.84
N GLU A 30 24.55 59.77 6.97
CA GLU A 30 24.64 58.74 8.03
C GLU A 30 26.00 58.02 7.99
N MET A 31 26.39 57.54 6.80
CA MET A 31 27.67 56.84 6.61
C MET A 31 28.90 57.71 6.89
N LEU A 32 28.86 59.01 6.56
CA LEU A 32 29.93 59.96 6.86
C LEU A 32 30.04 60.25 8.36
N GLU A 33 28.91 60.40 9.05
CA GLU A 33 28.86 60.67 10.49
C GLU A 33 29.27 59.44 11.34
N GLU A 34 29.11 58.23 10.81
CA GLU A 34 29.71 57.01 11.39
C GLU A 34 31.24 57.04 11.41
N GLN A 35 31.89 57.79 10.51
CA GLN A 35 33.35 57.93 10.44
C GLN A 35 33.88 58.97 11.43
N SER A 36 33.58 58.76 12.72
CA SER A 36 33.85 59.71 13.81
C SER A 36 35.34 60.07 14.01
N ASP A 37 36.25 59.28 13.44
CA ASP A 37 37.69 59.53 13.42
C ASP A 37 38.09 60.67 12.46
N ILE A 38 37.32 60.90 11.39
CA ILE A 38 37.61 61.85 10.31
C ILE A 38 36.58 62.99 10.27
N VAL A 39 35.31 62.70 10.51
CA VAL A 39 34.19 63.63 10.37
C VAL A 39 33.69 64.07 11.75
N GLU A 40 33.65 65.38 11.99
CA GLU A 40 33.07 65.94 13.23
C GLU A 40 31.56 66.11 13.12
N LYS A 41 31.11 66.66 11.99
CA LYS A 41 29.71 66.98 11.72
C LYS A 41 29.48 67.21 10.23
N VAL A 42 28.32 66.81 9.73
CA VAL A 42 27.86 67.14 8.38
C VAL A 42 26.70 68.13 8.45
N TYR A 43 26.72 69.18 7.64
CA TYR A 43 25.66 70.18 7.53
C TYR A 43 24.95 70.01 6.19
N TYR A 44 23.62 69.94 6.22
CA TYR A 44 22.80 69.98 5.01
C TYR A 44 21.42 70.57 5.31
N TRP A 45 20.86 71.28 4.32
CA TRP A 45 19.82 72.26 4.60
C TRP A 45 18.50 71.66 5.11
N GLN A 46 18.10 70.46 4.66
CA GLN A 46 16.86 69.81 5.09
C GLN A 46 16.84 69.39 6.56
N ARG A 47 18.01 69.25 7.21
CA ARG A 47 18.11 68.86 8.62
C ARG A 47 18.45 70.02 9.55
N ASP A 48 19.30 70.94 9.11
CA ASP A 48 19.97 71.87 10.01
C ASP A 48 19.41 73.31 10.00
N THR A 49 18.32 73.58 9.27
CA THR A 49 17.60 74.88 9.30
C THR A 49 16.81 75.02 10.60
N ARG A 50 16.97 76.15 11.30
CA ARG A 50 16.15 76.47 12.49
C ARG A 50 14.80 77.05 12.05
N LEU A 51 13.75 76.80 12.82
CA LEU A 51 12.44 77.44 12.60
C LEU A 51 12.58 78.96 12.55
N GLY A 52 12.32 79.56 11.38
CA GLY A 52 12.39 81.01 11.15
C GLY A 52 13.77 81.56 10.74
N GLU A 53 14.80 80.73 10.53
CA GLU A 53 16.09 81.16 9.97
C GLU A 53 15.96 81.38 8.46
N ASP A 54 16.39 82.55 7.96
CA ASP A 54 16.42 82.83 6.52
C ASP A 54 17.39 81.86 5.82
N PHE A 55 16.97 81.29 4.69
CA PHE A 55 17.73 80.26 3.98
C PHE A 55 19.12 80.76 3.56
N LYS A 56 19.24 82.04 3.21
CA LYS A 56 20.51 82.67 2.83
C LYS A 56 21.44 82.83 4.03
N ASP A 57 20.90 83.21 5.18
CA ASP A 57 21.66 83.31 6.42
C ASP A 57 22.13 81.93 6.91
N TYR A 58 21.28 80.91 6.75
CA TYR A 58 21.64 79.51 7.01
C TYR A 58 22.84 79.06 6.16
N MET A 59 22.77 79.18 4.83
CA MET A 59 23.85 78.76 3.92
C MET A 59 25.17 79.46 4.27
N LYS A 60 25.11 80.78 4.43
CA LYS A 60 26.26 81.62 4.75
C LYS A 60 26.92 81.22 6.06
N ASP A 61 26.14 80.97 7.11
CA ASP A 61 26.67 80.57 8.41
C ASP A 61 27.26 79.15 8.40
N ARG A 62 26.59 78.18 7.75
CA ARG A 62 27.06 76.79 7.73
C ARG A 62 28.28 76.58 6.83
N ILE A 63 28.34 77.21 5.66
CA ILE A 63 29.53 77.18 4.78
C ILE A 63 30.73 77.80 5.51
N LYS A 64 30.53 78.93 6.22
CA LYS A 64 31.58 79.56 7.02
C LYS A 64 32.12 78.62 8.11
N LYS A 65 31.25 77.84 8.76
CA LYS A 65 31.58 76.88 9.83
C LYS A 65 32.12 75.54 9.35
N SER A 66 31.95 75.19 8.08
CA SER A 66 32.50 73.96 7.49
C SER A 66 33.96 74.10 7.10
N ASP A 67 34.72 73.02 7.23
CA ASP A 67 36.09 72.91 6.72
C ASP A 67 36.10 72.50 5.24
N ILE A 68 35.11 71.71 4.83
CA ILE A 68 35.02 71.12 3.49
C ILE A 68 33.60 71.31 2.94
N VAL A 69 33.51 71.64 1.66
CA VAL A 69 32.24 71.78 0.95
C VAL A 69 32.18 70.71 -0.14
N LEU A 70 31.19 69.83 -0.07
CA LEU A 70 30.92 68.84 -1.11
C LEU A 70 29.80 69.36 -2.00
N PHE A 71 30.04 69.41 -3.30
CA PHE A 71 29.12 70.02 -4.25
C PHE A 71 28.60 68.97 -5.24
N PHE A 72 27.37 68.50 -5.02
CA PHE A 72 26.74 67.49 -5.87
C PHE A 72 26.21 68.13 -7.15
N CYS A 73 26.91 67.83 -8.24
CA CYS A 73 26.71 68.36 -9.58
C CYS A 73 25.68 67.51 -10.34
N SER A 74 24.60 68.17 -10.77
CA SER A 74 23.56 67.61 -11.63
C SER A 74 23.05 68.70 -12.57
N GLU A 75 22.24 68.31 -13.55
CA GLU A 75 21.52 69.27 -14.39
C GLU A 75 20.64 70.23 -13.56
N ASN A 76 19.99 69.74 -12.50
CA ASN A 76 19.14 70.56 -11.63
C ASN A 76 19.97 71.53 -10.77
N ALA A 77 21.14 71.09 -10.28
CA ALA A 77 22.06 71.91 -9.49
C ALA A 77 22.61 73.08 -10.31
N LEU A 78 22.90 72.89 -11.61
CA LEU A 78 23.34 73.97 -12.51
C LEU A 78 22.28 75.06 -12.72
N GLN A 79 21.00 74.74 -12.59
CA GLN A 79 19.90 75.69 -12.77
C GLN A 79 19.44 76.31 -11.44
N SER A 80 19.93 75.79 -10.32
CA SER A 80 19.49 76.18 -8.98
C SER A 80 20.22 77.43 -8.50
N ARG A 81 19.48 78.55 -8.44
CA ARG A 81 20.02 79.82 -7.93
C ARG A 81 20.60 79.71 -6.50
N PRO A 82 19.97 79.01 -5.54
CA PRO A 82 20.56 78.86 -4.22
C PRO A 82 21.86 78.05 -4.23
N VAL A 83 21.92 76.95 -4.98
CA VAL A 83 23.11 76.10 -5.10
C VAL A 83 24.28 76.85 -5.75
N LEU A 84 24.03 77.65 -6.79
CA LEU A 84 25.07 78.51 -7.38
C LEU A 84 25.55 79.61 -6.42
N GLN A 85 24.65 80.19 -5.61
CA GLN A 85 25.06 81.15 -4.56
C GLN A 85 25.94 80.52 -3.48
N GLU A 86 25.82 79.22 -3.23
CA GLU A 86 26.72 78.51 -2.30
C GLU A 86 28.15 78.49 -2.83
N ILE A 87 28.36 78.41 -4.16
CA ILE A 87 29.69 78.52 -4.78
C ILE A 87 30.28 79.89 -4.51
N ASP A 88 29.52 80.96 -4.70
CA ASP A 88 29.96 82.33 -4.41
C ASP A 88 30.39 82.48 -2.94
N TYR A 89 29.66 81.85 -2.01
CA TYR A 89 30.02 81.84 -0.60
C TYR A 89 31.28 81.01 -0.31
N THR A 90 31.51 79.93 -1.04
CA THR A 90 32.76 79.18 -0.89
C THR A 90 33.97 80.03 -1.28
N GLU A 91 33.88 80.81 -2.36
CA GLU A 91 34.95 81.73 -2.76
C GLU A 91 35.13 82.85 -1.74
N ALA A 92 34.04 83.48 -1.30
CA ALA A 92 34.08 84.56 -0.31
C ALA A 92 34.67 84.15 1.05
N TYR A 93 34.63 82.86 1.40
CA TYR A 93 35.16 82.31 2.65
C TYR A 93 36.43 81.47 2.48
N ASP A 94 37.08 81.53 1.31
CA ASP A 94 38.28 80.76 0.96
C ASP A 94 38.13 79.26 1.26
N LYS A 95 36.96 78.71 0.89
CA LYS A 95 36.65 77.28 0.98
C LYS A 95 36.99 76.61 -0.34
N ASN A 96 37.36 75.33 -0.26
CA ASN A 96 37.66 74.52 -1.44
C ASN A 96 36.53 73.51 -1.70
N PRO A 97 35.50 73.84 -2.52
CA PRO A 97 34.48 72.89 -2.91
C PRO A 97 35.07 71.72 -3.71
N ILE A 98 34.62 70.52 -3.37
CA ILE A 98 34.91 69.28 -4.07
C ILE A 98 33.68 68.93 -4.93
N PRO A 99 33.77 69.01 -6.26
CA PRO A 99 32.69 68.59 -7.15
C PRO A 99 32.45 67.08 -7.04
N ILE A 100 31.21 66.66 -6.84
CA ILE A 100 30.77 65.26 -6.92
C ILE A 100 29.81 65.16 -8.09
N TYR A 101 30.07 64.31 -9.07
CA TYR A 101 29.34 64.33 -10.34
C TYR A 101 29.11 62.92 -10.89
N GLU A 102 27.99 62.69 -11.58
CA GLU A 102 27.81 61.51 -12.43
C GLU A 102 28.44 61.71 -13.81
N ASP A 103 28.42 62.96 -14.30
CA ASP A 103 29.03 63.37 -15.57
C ASP A 103 29.69 64.74 -15.38
N ARG A 104 30.92 64.89 -15.88
CA ARG A 104 31.70 66.13 -15.79
C ARG A 104 31.03 67.33 -16.47
N GLN A 105 30.12 67.11 -17.41
CA GLN A 105 29.38 68.20 -18.04
C GLN A 105 28.51 68.99 -17.04
N PHE A 106 28.14 68.39 -15.91
CA PHE A 106 27.30 69.03 -14.89
C PHE A 106 28.07 69.87 -13.87
N ILE A 107 29.40 69.93 -13.98
CA ILE A 107 30.23 70.73 -13.06
C ILE A 107 30.17 72.21 -13.48
N PRO A 108 29.78 73.14 -12.59
CA PRO A 108 29.80 74.58 -12.87
C PRO A 108 31.18 75.06 -13.31
N GLU A 109 31.26 75.99 -14.26
CA GLU A 109 32.52 76.49 -14.84
C GLU A 109 33.46 77.06 -13.76
N GLU A 110 32.91 77.67 -12.72
CA GLU A 110 33.63 78.26 -11.58
C GLU A 110 34.45 77.23 -10.79
N ILE A 111 34.02 75.97 -10.79
CA ILE A 111 34.68 74.87 -10.06
C ILE A 111 35.12 73.72 -10.98
N LYS A 112 34.98 73.86 -12.30
CA LYS A 112 35.30 72.83 -13.29
C LYS A 112 36.78 72.45 -13.34
N SER A 113 37.66 73.37 -12.97
CA SER A 113 39.11 73.14 -12.86
C SER A 113 39.51 72.41 -11.56
N ARG A 114 38.60 72.27 -10.59
CA ARG A 114 38.88 71.64 -9.30
C ARG A 114 38.84 70.12 -9.42
N ARG A 115 39.62 69.43 -8.57
CA ARG A 115 39.56 67.97 -8.46
C ARG A 115 38.25 67.56 -7.80
N GLY A 116 37.44 66.80 -8.54
CA GLY A 116 36.18 66.22 -8.06
C GLY A 116 36.17 64.70 -8.13
N LEU A 117 35.12 64.10 -7.59
CA LEU A 117 34.90 62.65 -7.50
C LEU A 117 33.67 62.24 -8.33
N GLU A 118 33.82 61.16 -9.08
CA GLU A 118 32.69 60.56 -9.80
C GLU A 118 31.80 59.79 -8.82
N PHE A 119 30.50 60.07 -8.86
CA PHE A 119 29.48 59.43 -8.04
C PHE A 119 29.09 58.07 -8.64
N ASP A 120 29.12 57.02 -7.81
CA ASP A 120 28.68 55.67 -8.17
C ASP A 120 27.58 55.26 -7.18
N ASP A 121 26.34 55.21 -7.66
CA ASP A 121 25.17 54.86 -6.89
C ASP A 121 25.08 53.35 -6.58
N THR A 122 25.69 52.52 -7.41
CA THR A 122 25.68 51.07 -7.36
C THR A 122 26.66 50.55 -6.30
N HIS A 123 27.76 51.29 -6.06
CA HIS A 123 28.79 50.96 -5.06
C HIS A 123 29.05 52.10 -4.06
N LEU A 124 28.00 52.61 -3.42
CA LEU A 124 28.06 53.74 -2.48
C LEU A 124 29.16 53.62 -1.40
N ARG A 125 29.49 52.40 -0.93
CA ARG A 125 30.56 52.17 0.05
C ARG A 125 31.96 52.41 -0.53
N GLN A 126 32.21 52.00 -1.76
CA GLN A 126 33.48 52.26 -2.46
C GLN A 126 33.61 53.75 -2.81
N PHE A 127 32.50 54.41 -3.17
CA PHE A 127 32.47 55.85 -3.31
C PHE A 127 32.84 56.56 -1.99
N LEU A 128 32.25 56.14 -0.87
CA LEU A 128 32.59 56.66 0.45
C LEU A 128 34.09 56.50 0.77
N ASP A 129 34.68 55.34 0.50
CA ASP A 129 36.11 55.11 0.76
C ASP A 129 36.99 56.09 -0.03
N ARG A 130 36.70 56.30 -1.32
CA ARG A 130 37.41 57.29 -2.15
C ARG A 130 37.23 58.72 -1.63
N LEU A 131 36.03 59.07 -1.18
CA LEU A 131 35.73 60.35 -0.57
C LEU A 131 36.55 60.54 0.70
N LEU A 132 36.53 59.61 1.64
CA LEU A 132 37.29 59.67 2.90
C LEU A 132 38.80 59.80 2.67
N MET A 133 39.35 59.10 1.68
CA MET A 133 40.77 59.24 1.28
C MET A 133 41.09 60.64 0.76
N SER A 134 40.15 61.28 0.05
CA SER A 134 40.30 62.67 -0.38
C SER A 134 40.21 63.66 0.79
N LEU A 135 39.45 63.35 1.84
CA LEU A 135 39.25 64.22 3.01
C LEU A 135 40.39 64.14 4.02
N SER A 136 41.06 62.99 4.15
CA SER A 136 42.14 62.74 5.12
C SER A 136 43.50 63.34 4.72
N GLY A 137 43.65 63.83 3.48
CA GLY A 137 44.90 64.41 2.99
C GLY A 137 46.07 63.42 2.92
N THR A 138 45.83 62.12 3.10
CA THR A 138 46.82 61.07 2.87
C THR A 138 46.96 60.84 1.37
N THR A 139 47.63 61.76 0.70
CA THR A 139 48.29 61.43 -0.56
C THR A 139 49.40 60.44 -0.23
N SER A 140 49.18 59.15 -0.49
CA SER A 140 50.33 58.29 -0.75
C SER A 140 51.01 58.87 -1.97
N THR A 141 52.14 59.54 -1.77
CA THR A 141 53.19 59.69 -2.77
C THR A 141 53.63 58.30 -3.17
N GLY A 142 52.91 57.72 -4.12
CA GLY A 142 53.27 56.54 -4.89
C GLY A 142 53.01 56.91 -6.33
N GLY A 143 53.95 57.63 -6.93
CA GLY A 143 53.98 57.80 -8.37
C GLY A 143 54.17 56.43 -9.00
N LEU A 144 53.10 55.89 -9.58
CA LEU A 144 53.11 54.83 -10.59
C LEU A 144 51.95 55.11 -11.56
N GLY A 145 51.94 56.33 -12.08
CA GLY A 145 51.28 56.67 -13.33
C GLY A 145 52.36 57.11 -14.31
N GLU A 146 53.21 56.18 -14.74
CA GLU A 146 54.03 56.27 -15.97
C GLU A 146 54.86 54.97 -16.09
N ASN A 147 54.77 54.31 -17.26
CA ASN A 147 55.32 53.00 -17.62
C ASN A 147 54.64 51.74 -17.07
N ILE A 148 53.36 51.52 -17.41
CA ILE A 148 52.90 50.14 -17.69
C ILE A 148 53.32 49.83 -19.14
N ASP A 149 54.08 48.77 -19.37
CA ASP A 149 54.40 48.30 -20.73
C ASP A 149 53.08 48.09 -21.52
N PRO A 150 52.85 48.83 -22.62
CA PRO A 150 51.64 48.69 -23.44
C PRO A 150 51.38 47.26 -23.91
N LEU A 151 52.44 46.45 -24.07
CA LEU A 151 52.35 45.06 -24.49
C LEU A 151 51.76 44.17 -23.37
N LEU A 152 52.04 44.48 -22.10
CA LEU A 152 51.53 43.75 -20.94
C LEU A 152 50.07 44.08 -20.66
N LEU A 153 49.68 45.35 -20.79
CA LEU A 153 48.26 45.76 -20.75
C LEU A 153 47.46 45.07 -21.86
N LYS A 154 48.03 44.96 -23.06
CA LYS A 154 47.41 44.25 -24.19
C LYS A 154 47.26 42.74 -23.91
N LYS A 155 48.25 42.10 -23.27
CA LYS A 155 48.19 40.69 -22.85
C LYS A 155 47.13 40.42 -21.78
N TYR A 156 47.06 41.24 -20.72
CA TYR A 156 46.02 41.11 -19.69
C TYR A 156 44.62 41.21 -20.31
N ASN A 157 44.36 42.26 -21.09
CA ASN A 157 43.06 42.47 -21.73
C ASN A 157 42.71 41.34 -22.72
N MET A 158 43.71 40.82 -23.44
CA MET A 158 43.54 39.65 -24.31
C MET A 158 43.07 38.43 -23.50
N TYR A 159 43.73 38.09 -22.39
CA TYR A 159 43.35 36.95 -21.57
C TYR A 159 41.98 37.11 -20.92
N ILE A 160 41.61 38.31 -20.46
CA ILE A 160 40.25 38.59 -19.98
C ILE A 160 39.24 38.41 -21.12
N THR A 161 39.51 38.93 -22.31
CA THR A 161 38.58 38.81 -23.46
C THR A 161 38.40 37.36 -23.90
N LEU A 162 39.49 36.59 -23.95
CA LEU A 162 39.44 35.15 -24.23
C LEU A 162 38.66 34.41 -23.15
N GLY A 163 38.94 34.68 -21.88
CA GLY A 163 38.22 34.10 -20.75
C GLY A 163 36.72 34.43 -20.79
N ASP A 164 36.34 35.68 -21.07
CA ASP A 164 34.95 36.10 -21.20
C ASP A 164 34.23 35.44 -22.39
N ASN A 165 34.94 35.19 -23.49
CA ASN A 165 34.40 34.47 -24.64
C ASN A 165 34.15 33.00 -24.32
N GLU A 166 35.12 32.33 -23.68
CA GLU A 166 34.94 30.93 -23.24
C GLU A 166 33.85 30.82 -22.17
N PHE A 167 33.78 31.79 -21.24
CA PHE A 167 32.75 31.86 -20.22
C PHE A 167 31.34 31.96 -20.82
N LYS A 168 31.16 32.80 -21.86
CA LYS A 168 29.89 32.91 -22.60
C LYS A 168 29.52 31.63 -23.33
N GLN A 169 30.50 30.85 -23.77
CA GLN A 169 30.31 29.55 -24.39
C GLN A 169 30.18 28.42 -23.35
N THR A 170 30.12 28.73 -22.05
CA THR A 170 30.05 27.76 -20.94
C THR A 170 31.27 26.84 -20.82
N HIS A 171 32.37 27.16 -21.50
CA HIS A 171 33.65 26.45 -21.39
C HIS A 171 34.41 26.91 -20.15
N TYR A 172 33.88 26.61 -18.95
CA TYR A 172 34.40 27.17 -17.70
C TYR A 172 35.83 26.71 -17.37
N GLY A 173 36.26 25.54 -17.84
CA GLY A 173 37.63 25.06 -17.67
C GLY A 173 38.66 25.92 -18.42
N GLU A 174 38.35 26.21 -19.67
CA GLU A 174 39.11 27.06 -20.59
C GLU A 174 39.06 28.52 -20.11
N ALA A 175 37.89 29.04 -19.73
CA ALA A 175 37.74 30.37 -19.15
C ALA A 175 38.58 30.55 -17.88
N LEU A 176 38.58 29.57 -16.97
CA LEU A 176 39.37 29.58 -15.75
C LEU A 176 40.88 29.59 -16.05
N SER A 177 41.32 28.86 -17.09
CA SER A 177 42.70 28.86 -17.56
C SER A 177 43.13 30.26 -18.03
N GLU A 178 42.30 30.93 -18.85
CA GLU A 178 42.58 32.27 -19.34
C GLU A 178 42.55 33.33 -18.23
N TYR A 179 41.60 33.26 -17.28
CA TYR A 179 41.58 34.16 -16.13
C TYR A 179 42.79 33.97 -15.20
N LYS A 180 43.27 32.73 -14.99
CA LYS A 180 44.50 32.45 -14.22
C LYS A 180 45.74 33.03 -14.92
N LYS A 181 45.82 32.95 -16.25
CA LYS A 181 46.88 33.62 -17.03
C LYS A 181 46.82 35.14 -16.86
N ALA A 182 45.62 35.74 -16.84
CA ALA A 182 45.44 37.18 -16.59
C ALA A 182 45.93 37.61 -15.20
N VAL A 183 45.65 36.84 -14.15
CA VAL A 183 46.17 37.10 -12.79
C VAL A 183 47.70 36.99 -12.74
N ASN A 184 48.29 35.96 -13.35
CA ASN A 184 49.75 35.80 -13.35
C ASN A 184 50.47 36.94 -14.08
N VAL A 185 49.88 37.50 -15.14
CA VAL A 185 50.42 38.70 -15.81
C VAL A 185 50.36 39.93 -14.88
N ALA A 186 49.35 40.02 -14.02
CA ALA A 186 49.15 41.16 -13.13
C ALA A 186 49.95 41.07 -11.82
N GLU A 187 50.21 39.86 -11.29
CA GLU A 187 50.96 39.65 -10.04
C GLU A 187 52.48 39.80 -10.20
N ASN A 188 53.03 39.52 -11.38
CA ASN A 188 54.48 39.52 -11.59
C ASN A 188 55.13 40.93 -11.66
N GLU A 189 54.36 42.02 -11.84
CA GLU A 189 54.95 43.33 -12.20
C GLU A 189 54.25 44.57 -11.59
N LEU A 190 53.68 44.50 -10.38
CA LEU A 190 53.10 45.66 -9.66
C LEU A 190 51.95 46.36 -10.44
N TYR A 191 50.96 45.59 -10.88
CA TYR A 191 49.77 46.10 -11.56
C TYR A 191 48.76 46.76 -10.60
N GLU A 192 47.83 47.59 -11.11
CA GLU A 192 46.78 48.22 -10.29
C GLU A 192 45.98 47.19 -9.45
N PRO A 193 45.88 47.37 -8.12
CA PRO A 193 45.21 46.43 -7.21
C PRO A 193 43.78 46.02 -7.61
N ASN A 194 43.03 46.96 -8.21
CA ASN A 194 41.64 46.73 -8.62
C ASN A 194 41.50 45.71 -9.76
N LYS A 195 42.48 45.60 -10.68
CA LYS A 195 42.41 44.65 -11.80
C LYS A 195 42.79 43.23 -11.39
N ILE A 196 43.72 43.11 -10.44
CA ILE A 196 44.04 41.83 -9.78
C ILE A 196 42.81 41.34 -9.01
N LEU A 197 42.15 42.23 -8.26
CA LEU A 197 40.95 41.90 -7.51
C LEU A 197 39.83 41.41 -8.44
N LYS A 198 39.53 42.15 -9.52
CA LYS A 198 38.53 41.76 -10.52
C LYS A 198 38.82 40.39 -11.16
N ALA A 199 40.07 40.12 -11.52
CA ALA A 199 40.44 38.83 -12.11
C ALA A 199 40.33 37.68 -11.09
N LYS A 200 40.67 37.91 -9.81
CA LYS A 200 40.45 36.93 -8.73
C LYS A 200 38.97 36.65 -8.47
N GLU A 201 38.11 37.65 -8.55
CA GLU A 201 36.65 37.48 -8.46
C GLU A 201 36.10 36.64 -9.63
N LEU A 202 36.57 36.90 -10.85
CA LEU A 202 36.21 36.11 -12.04
C LEU A 202 36.63 34.65 -11.90
N ILE A 203 37.85 34.39 -11.41
CA ILE A 203 38.32 33.02 -11.11
C ILE A 203 37.38 32.35 -10.11
N LYS A 204 37.10 32.99 -8.97
CA LYS A 204 36.25 32.43 -7.93
C LYS A 204 34.85 32.09 -8.44
N LYS A 205 34.24 32.99 -9.22
CA LYS A 205 32.92 32.78 -9.83
C LYS A 205 32.94 31.64 -10.85
N THR A 206 33.95 31.60 -11.71
CA THR A 206 34.08 30.59 -12.77
C THR A 206 34.37 29.20 -12.20
N GLU A 207 35.19 29.11 -11.15
CA GLU A 207 35.48 27.86 -10.44
C GLU A 207 34.24 27.29 -9.75
N ALA A 208 33.40 28.15 -9.14
CA ALA A 208 32.12 27.75 -8.59
C ALA A 208 31.17 27.19 -9.66
N LEU A 209 31.06 27.85 -10.82
CA LEU A 209 30.22 27.38 -11.94
C LEU A 209 30.73 26.07 -12.55
N LYS A 210 32.04 25.93 -12.73
CA LYS A 210 32.66 24.70 -13.23
C LYS A 210 32.34 23.51 -12.31
N ASN A 211 32.56 23.67 -11.01
CA ASN A 211 32.30 22.61 -10.03
C ASN A 211 30.80 22.25 -9.96
N ALA A 212 29.92 23.26 -10.08
CA ALA A 212 28.49 23.03 -10.14
C ALA A 212 28.08 22.24 -11.39
N GLU A 213 28.70 22.50 -12.54
CA GLU A 213 28.42 21.78 -13.79
C GLU A 213 28.89 20.32 -13.76
N GLU A 214 30.09 20.07 -13.22
CA GLU A 214 30.56 18.71 -12.97
C GLU A 214 29.63 17.95 -12.00
N SER A 215 29.17 18.63 -10.95
CA SER A 215 28.20 18.08 -9.99
C SER A 215 26.85 17.77 -10.64
N TYR A 216 26.35 18.65 -11.51
CA TYR A 216 25.12 18.45 -12.27
C TYR A 216 25.19 17.17 -13.11
N HIS A 217 26.23 17.02 -13.95
CA HIS A 217 26.37 15.84 -14.79
C HIS A 217 26.52 14.54 -13.99
N THR A 218 27.23 14.61 -12.87
CA THR A 218 27.38 13.46 -11.96
C THR A 218 26.02 13.03 -11.39
N LEU A 219 25.23 13.99 -10.90
CA LEU A 219 23.88 13.73 -10.38
C LEU A 219 22.95 13.21 -11.49
N GLU A 220 22.98 13.82 -12.67
CA GLU A 220 22.14 13.45 -13.79
C GLU A 220 22.40 12.00 -14.24
N ASN A 221 23.66 11.62 -14.41
CA ASN A 221 24.04 10.26 -14.76
C ASN A 221 23.62 9.25 -13.69
N ARG A 222 23.77 9.62 -12.41
CA ARG A 222 23.33 8.79 -11.30
C ARG A 222 21.80 8.62 -11.28
N ALA A 223 21.05 9.70 -11.49
CA ALA A 223 19.58 9.67 -11.53
C ALA A 223 19.09 8.70 -12.62
N LYS A 224 19.66 8.80 -13.83
CA LYS A 224 19.35 7.91 -14.95
C LYS A 224 19.66 6.44 -14.65
N MET A 225 20.84 6.15 -14.10
CA MET A 225 21.23 4.79 -13.71
C MET A 225 20.30 4.17 -12.65
N VAL A 226 19.91 4.96 -11.64
CA VAL A 226 19.01 4.52 -10.57
C VAL A 226 17.59 4.27 -11.12
N ALA A 227 17.14 5.11 -12.05
CA ALA A 227 15.87 4.93 -12.76
C ALA A 227 15.86 3.65 -13.62
N GLU A 228 16.95 3.32 -14.33
CA GLU A 228 17.09 2.06 -15.07
C GLU A 228 16.95 0.82 -14.16
N GLN A 229 17.41 0.92 -12.91
CA GLN A 229 17.24 -0.11 -11.88
C GLN A 229 15.85 -0.13 -11.25
N ARG A 230 14.91 0.70 -11.73
CA ARG A 230 13.55 0.89 -11.18
C ARG A 230 13.50 1.34 -9.72
N LYS A 231 14.55 2.02 -9.25
CA LYS A 231 14.59 2.60 -7.90
C LYS A 231 14.05 4.03 -7.93
N TRP A 232 12.77 4.15 -8.26
CA TRP A 232 12.12 5.42 -8.60
C TRP A 232 12.21 6.48 -7.49
N SER A 233 12.04 6.09 -6.22
CA SER A 233 12.17 7.00 -5.08
C SER A 233 13.59 7.54 -4.91
N GLU A 234 14.63 6.72 -5.12
CA GLU A 234 16.02 7.18 -5.06
C GLU A 234 16.33 8.11 -6.25
N ALA A 235 15.80 7.81 -7.44
CA ALA A 235 15.94 8.68 -8.61
C ALA A 235 15.24 10.04 -8.40
N GLU A 236 14.05 10.05 -7.80
CA GLU A 236 13.31 11.27 -7.44
C GLU A 236 14.13 12.18 -6.51
N ASP A 237 14.75 11.61 -5.47
CA ASP A 237 15.58 12.36 -4.52
C ASP A 237 16.83 12.98 -5.18
N ILE A 238 17.42 12.28 -6.15
CA ILE A 238 18.55 12.84 -6.93
C ILE A 238 18.06 13.98 -7.83
N TRP A 239 16.90 13.84 -8.48
CA TRP A 239 16.33 14.93 -9.28
C TRP A 239 15.95 16.16 -8.43
N LYS A 240 15.53 15.99 -7.17
CA LYS A 240 15.35 17.11 -6.22
C LYS A 240 16.66 17.85 -5.93
N GLN A 241 17.78 17.11 -5.80
CA GLN A 241 19.11 17.73 -5.65
C GLN A 241 19.49 18.53 -6.91
N ILE A 242 19.24 17.99 -8.10
CA ILE A 242 19.48 18.68 -9.37
C ILE A 242 18.63 19.95 -9.48
N LYS A 243 17.35 19.91 -9.07
CA LYS A 243 16.46 21.07 -9.02
C LYS A 243 16.98 22.16 -8.07
N SER A 244 17.47 21.76 -6.89
CA SER A 244 18.07 22.68 -5.91
C SER A 244 19.32 23.35 -6.47
N LEU A 245 20.25 22.56 -7.01
CA LEU A 245 21.48 23.04 -7.63
C LEU A 245 21.18 24.00 -8.80
N SER A 246 20.24 23.64 -9.67
CA SER A 246 19.84 24.48 -10.81
C SER A 246 19.21 25.80 -10.36
N SER A 247 18.51 25.81 -9.23
CA SER A 247 17.92 27.03 -8.65
C SER A 247 18.99 27.96 -8.06
N GLU A 248 20.01 27.40 -7.41
CA GLU A 248 21.13 28.15 -6.82
C GLU A 248 21.94 28.89 -7.90
N PHE A 249 22.17 28.25 -9.06
CA PHE A 249 22.97 28.80 -10.16
C PHE A 249 22.15 29.46 -11.28
N GLY A 250 20.83 29.55 -11.14
CA GLY A 250 19.94 30.24 -12.09
C GLY A 250 19.75 29.52 -13.44
N TRP A 251 19.92 28.20 -13.49
CA TRP A 251 19.74 27.39 -14.69
C TRP A 251 18.27 26.99 -14.89
N SER A 252 17.48 27.86 -15.53
CA SER A 252 16.04 27.68 -15.71
C SER A 252 15.65 26.39 -16.45
N GLU A 253 16.28 26.11 -17.58
CA GLU A 253 15.97 24.93 -18.41
C GLU A 253 16.30 23.61 -17.69
N ARG A 254 17.44 23.56 -16.99
CA ARG A 254 17.86 22.40 -16.19
C ARG A 254 16.90 22.17 -15.01
N ARG A 255 16.43 23.26 -14.40
CA ARG A 255 15.44 23.20 -13.31
C ARG A 255 14.11 22.65 -13.80
N GLU A 256 13.61 23.15 -14.94
CA GLU A 256 12.34 22.68 -15.53
C GLU A 256 12.43 21.20 -15.92
N THR A 257 13.55 20.79 -16.52
CA THR A 257 13.83 19.38 -16.81
C THR A 257 13.79 18.53 -15.54
N ALA A 258 14.43 18.98 -14.46
CA ALA A 258 14.41 18.27 -13.18
C ALA A 258 12.99 18.19 -12.58
N GLU A 259 12.16 19.23 -12.73
CA GLU A 259 10.77 19.23 -12.27
C GLU A 259 9.92 18.19 -13.01
N GLN A 260 10.02 18.13 -14.34
CA GLN A 260 9.34 17.11 -15.14
C GLN A 260 9.78 15.70 -14.75
N GLN A 261 11.08 15.50 -14.53
CA GLN A 261 11.61 14.20 -14.12
C GLN A 261 11.14 13.79 -12.71
N ILE A 262 11.02 14.73 -11.76
CA ILE A 262 10.43 14.45 -10.44
C ILE A 262 8.99 13.96 -10.57
N GLU A 263 8.18 14.65 -11.38
CA GLU A 263 6.78 14.25 -11.61
C GLU A 263 6.68 12.85 -12.23
N GLU A 264 7.51 12.56 -13.22
CA GLU A 264 7.60 11.23 -13.84
C GLU A 264 7.99 10.15 -12.82
N MET A 265 9.01 10.40 -11.99
CA MET A 265 9.45 9.45 -10.96
C MET A 265 8.35 9.23 -9.90
N MET A 266 7.66 10.28 -9.46
CA MET A 266 6.53 10.15 -8.52
C MET A 266 5.40 9.28 -9.10
N LEU A 267 5.10 9.43 -10.40
CA LEU A 267 4.12 8.58 -11.07
C LEU A 267 4.59 7.12 -11.09
N LYS A 268 5.86 6.87 -11.42
CA LYS A 268 6.46 5.52 -11.42
C LYS A 268 6.47 4.86 -10.04
N VAL A 269 6.71 5.63 -8.96
CA VAL A 269 6.59 5.16 -7.58
C VAL A 269 5.16 4.65 -7.32
N LYS A 270 4.14 5.46 -7.66
CA LYS A 270 2.73 5.08 -7.49
C LYS A 270 2.37 3.82 -8.29
N GLU A 271 2.77 3.74 -9.55
CA GLU A 271 2.54 2.57 -10.40
C GLU A 271 3.15 1.29 -9.79
N GLU A 272 4.37 1.37 -9.25
CA GLU A 272 5.06 0.23 -8.64
C GLU A 272 4.42 -0.16 -7.29
N GLU A 273 3.97 0.81 -6.49
CA GLU A 273 3.20 0.55 -5.27
C GLU A 273 1.89 -0.15 -5.56
N GLU A 274 1.14 0.31 -6.56
CA GLU A 274 -0.09 -0.33 -7.02
C GLU A 274 0.18 -1.74 -7.54
N ARG A 275 1.24 -1.94 -8.32
CA ARG A 275 1.65 -3.25 -8.81
C ARG A 275 1.99 -4.22 -7.67
N ARG A 276 2.74 -3.76 -6.66
CA ARG A 276 3.06 -4.56 -5.47
C ARG A 276 1.82 -4.85 -4.63
N ARG A 277 0.91 -3.89 -4.50
CA ARG A 277 -0.39 -4.09 -3.85
C ARG A 277 -1.19 -5.17 -4.57
N ALA A 278 -1.32 -5.09 -5.89
CA ALA A 278 -2.00 -6.09 -6.71
C ALA A 278 -1.35 -7.48 -6.62
N GLN A 279 -0.02 -7.57 -6.56
CA GLN A 279 0.68 -8.85 -6.39
C GLN A 279 0.44 -9.46 -5.00
N ARG A 280 0.51 -8.66 -3.92
CA ARG A 280 0.19 -9.12 -2.55
C ARG A 280 -1.26 -9.60 -2.44
N VAL A 281 -2.18 -8.85 -3.03
CA VAL A 281 -3.60 -9.25 -3.16
C VAL A 281 -3.71 -10.62 -3.81
N LYS A 282 -3.05 -10.82 -4.95
CA LYS A 282 -3.09 -12.07 -5.71
C LYS A 282 -2.53 -13.26 -4.92
N GLU A 283 -1.40 -13.07 -4.25
CA GLU A 283 -0.77 -14.10 -3.40
C GLU A 283 -1.64 -14.42 -2.16
N HIS A 284 -2.26 -13.40 -1.56
CA HIS A 284 -3.16 -13.57 -0.43
C HIS A 284 -4.42 -14.34 -0.84
N VAL A 285 -5.07 -13.94 -1.94
CA VAL A 285 -6.23 -14.66 -2.54
C VAL A 285 -5.87 -16.11 -2.81
N GLN A 286 -4.73 -16.38 -3.45
CA GLN A 286 -4.30 -17.75 -3.76
C GLN A 286 -4.06 -18.58 -2.49
N SER A 287 -3.35 -18.02 -1.50
CA SER A 287 -3.10 -18.69 -0.23
C SER A 287 -4.39 -18.98 0.56
N MET A 288 -5.36 -18.06 0.53
CA MET A 288 -6.66 -18.27 1.19
C MET A 288 -7.51 -19.31 0.45
N ARG A 289 -7.50 -19.29 -0.89
CA ARG A 289 -8.15 -20.32 -1.72
C ARG A 289 -7.58 -21.70 -1.47
N ASP A 290 -6.26 -21.83 -1.39
CA ASP A 290 -5.59 -23.11 -1.10
C ASP A 290 -5.90 -23.62 0.32
N ARG A 291 -6.13 -22.72 1.29
CA ARG A 291 -6.58 -23.07 2.64
C ARG A 291 -8.05 -23.49 2.67
N GLY A 292 -8.93 -22.75 1.99
CA GLY A 292 -10.36 -23.06 1.88
C GLY A 292 -10.62 -24.40 1.20
N ALA A 293 -9.98 -24.67 0.06
CA ALA A 293 -10.13 -25.93 -0.66
C ALA A 293 -9.73 -27.16 0.16
N LYS A 294 -8.67 -27.07 0.98
CA LYS A 294 -8.25 -28.16 1.88
C LYS A 294 -9.24 -28.41 3.02
N GLN A 295 -10.01 -27.39 3.40
CA GLN A 295 -11.04 -27.50 4.43
C GLN A 295 -12.38 -27.95 3.86
N GLU A 296 -12.62 -27.74 2.56
CA GLU A 296 -13.80 -28.27 1.84
C GLU A 296 -13.76 -29.80 1.67
N ASP A 297 -12.57 -30.40 1.75
CA ASP A 297 -12.34 -31.84 1.71
C ASP A 297 -12.56 -32.56 3.08
N ASN A 298 -12.77 -31.81 4.17
CA ASN A 298 -12.99 -32.36 5.52
C ASN A 298 -14.10 -31.61 6.28
N ALA A 299 -14.52 -32.11 7.45
CA ALA A 299 -15.65 -31.61 8.26
C ALA A 299 -15.50 -30.18 8.84
N GLU A 300 -14.71 -29.28 8.23
CA GLU A 300 -14.38 -27.93 8.71
C GLU A 300 -14.95 -26.81 7.83
N TYR A 301 -16.15 -26.98 7.28
CA TYR A 301 -16.83 -25.97 6.45
C TYR A 301 -17.00 -24.61 7.15
N ALA A 302 -17.06 -24.56 8.49
CA ALA A 302 -17.14 -23.31 9.25
C ALA A 302 -15.82 -22.51 9.22
N ALA A 303 -14.68 -23.20 9.25
CA ALA A 303 -13.37 -22.55 9.11
C ALA A 303 -13.14 -22.09 7.67
N ALA A 304 -13.60 -22.88 6.70
CA ALA A 304 -13.57 -22.53 5.28
C ALA A 304 -14.41 -21.28 5.02
N GLN A 305 -15.66 -21.26 5.50
CA GLN A 305 -16.56 -20.10 5.37
C GLN A 305 -15.93 -18.83 5.94
N LYS A 306 -15.40 -18.88 7.16
CA LYS A 306 -14.75 -17.72 7.79
C LYS A 306 -13.57 -17.21 6.95
N THR A 307 -12.76 -18.11 6.41
CA THR A 307 -11.63 -17.75 5.54
C THR A 307 -12.11 -17.06 4.26
N TRP A 308 -13.20 -17.54 3.66
CA TRP A 308 -13.81 -16.93 2.48
C TRP A 308 -14.48 -15.57 2.79
N GLU A 309 -15.11 -15.41 3.95
CA GLU A 309 -15.68 -14.13 4.42
C GLU A 309 -14.59 -13.08 4.67
N GLU A 310 -13.47 -13.47 5.28
CA GLU A 310 -12.29 -12.60 5.44
C GLU A 310 -11.73 -12.17 4.07
N LEU A 311 -11.66 -13.10 3.11
CA LEU A 311 -11.25 -12.81 1.73
C LEU A 311 -12.22 -11.85 1.03
N LEU A 312 -13.51 -12.04 1.21
CA LEU A 312 -14.54 -11.17 0.67
C LEU A 312 -14.39 -9.74 1.20
N GLY A 313 -14.20 -9.59 2.52
CA GLY A 313 -14.00 -8.28 3.15
C GLY A 313 -12.75 -7.58 2.62
N PHE A 314 -11.66 -8.31 2.42
CA PHE A 314 -10.45 -7.79 1.78
C PHE A 314 -10.73 -7.35 0.33
N CYS A 315 -11.38 -8.20 -0.48
CA CYS A 315 -11.68 -7.87 -1.87
C CYS A 315 -12.64 -6.67 -2.01
N GLN A 316 -13.56 -6.48 -1.07
CA GLN A 316 -14.44 -5.30 -1.01
C GLN A 316 -13.68 -4.03 -0.66
N GLN A 317 -12.78 -4.06 0.32
CA GLN A 317 -11.92 -2.93 0.68
C GLN A 317 -11.01 -2.51 -0.48
N GLU A 318 -10.55 -3.48 -1.26
CA GLU A 318 -9.61 -3.28 -2.37
C GLU A 318 -10.31 -3.03 -3.73
N GLY A 319 -11.65 -3.06 -3.80
CA GLY A 319 -12.41 -2.80 -5.03
C GLY A 319 -12.30 -3.89 -6.10
N LEU A 320 -12.02 -5.13 -5.71
CA LEU A 320 -11.71 -6.26 -6.59
C LEU A 320 -12.97 -6.99 -7.10
N THR A 321 -13.80 -6.29 -7.87
CA THR A 321 -15.13 -6.74 -8.33
C THR A 321 -15.14 -8.12 -8.97
N LYS A 322 -14.15 -8.46 -9.80
CA LYS A 322 -14.07 -9.77 -10.46
C LYS A 322 -14.03 -10.95 -9.47
N TYR A 323 -13.38 -10.79 -8.32
CA TYR A 323 -13.22 -11.88 -7.35
C TYR A 323 -14.38 -11.94 -6.35
N ILE A 324 -15.11 -10.84 -6.16
CA ILE A 324 -16.24 -10.77 -5.23
C ILE A 324 -17.33 -11.79 -5.58
N ASP A 325 -17.69 -11.90 -6.87
CA ASP A 325 -18.74 -12.83 -7.31
C ASP A 325 -18.31 -14.30 -7.13
N GLU A 326 -17.07 -14.64 -7.50
CA GLU A 326 -16.50 -15.98 -7.33
C GLU A 326 -16.45 -16.38 -5.84
N ILE A 327 -15.98 -15.49 -4.96
CA ILE A 327 -15.92 -15.73 -3.52
C ILE A 327 -17.33 -15.90 -2.93
N GLY A 328 -18.29 -15.10 -3.40
CA GLY A 328 -19.69 -15.19 -2.95
C GLY A 328 -20.32 -16.57 -3.23
N GLU A 329 -20.02 -17.19 -4.37
CA GLU A 329 -20.48 -18.54 -4.69
C GLU A 329 -19.85 -19.60 -3.78
N HIS A 330 -18.56 -19.45 -3.43
CA HIS A 330 -17.89 -20.34 -2.47
C HIS A 330 -18.46 -20.23 -1.05
N ILE A 331 -18.79 -19.02 -0.59
CA ILE A 331 -19.45 -18.82 0.73
C ILE A 331 -20.81 -19.51 0.76
N LYS A 332 -21.66 -19.32 -0.27
CA LYS A 332 -22.96 -20.00 -0.37
C LYS A 332 -22.83 -21.52 -0.38
N TYR A 333 -21.78 -22.04 -1.02
CA TYR A 333 -21.48 -23.46 -1.00
C TYR A 333 -21.16 -23.94 0.42
N CYS A 334 -20.29 -23.24 1.16
CA CYS A 334 -19.99 -23.56 2.56
C CYS A 334 -21.24 -23.52 3.46
N GLU A 335 -22.10 -22.50 3.31
CA GLU A 335 -23.36 -22.38 4.05
C GLU A 335 -24.27 -23.60 3.82
N LYS A 336 -24.41 -24.01 2.55
CA LYS A 336 -25.18 -25.19 2.17
C LYS A 336 -24.63 -26.46 2.81
N MET A 337 -23.31 -26.65 2.79
CA MET A 337 -22.66 -27.83 3.38
C MET A 337 -22.81 -27.85 4.91
N LEU A 338 -22.73 -26.70 5.58
CA LEU A 338 -22.97 -26.59 7.03
C LEU A 338 -24.40 -26.93 7.41
N ALA A 339 -25.38 -26.45 6.66
CA ALA A 339 -26.80 -26.77 6.90
C ALA A 339 -27.04 -28.29 6.78
N MET A 340 -26.47 -28.93 5.75
CA MET A 340 -26.54 -30.37 5.56
C MET A 340 -25.84 -31.15 6.67
N ALA A 341 -24.70 -30.65 7.17
CA ALA A 341 -23.97 -31.30 8.27
C ALA A 341 -24.78 -31.24 9.58
N ALA A 342 -25.46 -30.12 9.84
CA ALA A 342 -26.36 -29.97 10.98
C ALA A 342 -27.58 -30.91 10.88
N GLU A 343 -28.15 -31.05 9.69
CA GLU A 343 -29.22 -32.02 9.42
C GLU A 343 -28.74 -33.46 9.70
N ASN A 344 -27.58 -33.84 9.17
CA ASN A 344 -27.00 -35.16 9.40
C ASN A 344 -26.74 -35.44 10.88
N SER A 345 -26.21 -34.45 11.62
CA SER A 345 -26.01 -34.56 13.06
C SER A 345 -27.32 -34.84 13.79
N THR A 346 -28.42 -34.22 13.36
CA THR A 346 -29.76 -34.48 13.92
C THR A 346 -30.18 -35.93 13.69
N TYR A 347 -29.99 -36.48 12.49
CA TYR A 347 -30.28 -37.89 12.21
C TYR A 347 -29.44 -38.84 13.07
N VAL A 348 -28.12 -38.60 13.16
CA VAL A 348 -27.22 -39.43 13.97
C VAL A 348 -27.62 -39.40 15.45
N ASN A 349 -27.90 -38.22 16.01
CA ASN A 349 -28.29 -38.07 17.41
C ASN A 349 -29.60 -38.81 17.72
N ARG A 350 -30.63 -38.64 16.87
CA ARG A 350 -31.90 -39.35 17.02
C ARG A 350 -31.76 -40.85 16.83
N GLY A 351 -30.91 -41.29 15.90
CA GLY A 351 -30.59 -42.69 15.70
C GLY A 351 -29.93 -43.32 16.91
N ASN A 352 -28.95 -42.62 17.51
CA ASN A 352 -28.26 -43.05 18.73
C ASN A 352 -29.20 -43.10 19.94
N GLU A 353 -30.07 -42.10 20.11
CA GLU A 353 -31.09 -42.07 21.15
C GLU A 353 -32.04 -43.27 21.02
N ALA A 354 -32.58 -43.50 19.82
CA ALA A 354 -33.45 -44.65 19.53
C ALA A 354 -32.73 -46.00 19.76
N PHE A 355 -31.45 -46.10 19.42
CA PHE A 355 -30.65 -47.30 19.66
C PHE A 355 -30.50 -47.58 21.16
N ASN A 356 -30.18 -46.55 21.95
CA ASN A 356 -30.04 -46.67 23.40
C ASN A 356 -31.38 -47.02 24.09
N ASP A 357 -32.49 -46.52 23.56
CA ASP A 357 -33.84 -46.86 23.99
C ASP A 357 -34.29 -48.29 23.59
N GLY A 358 -33.48 -49.03 22.83
CA GLY A 358 -33.84 -50.34 22.29
C GLY A 358 -34.85 -50.30 21.15
N LYS A 359 -35.14 -49.13 20.59
CA LYS A 359 -36.04 -48.91 19.44
C LYS A 359 -35.26 -49.07 18.13
N TYR A 360 -34.73 -50.26 17.89
CA TYR A 360 -33.78 -50.52 16.81
C TYR A 360 -34.33 -50.26 15.39
N GLU A 361 -35.62 -50.53 15.13
CA GLU A 361 -36.24 -50.24 13.83
C GLU A 361 -36.26 -48.73 13.55
N SER A 362 -36.62 -47.92 14.55
CA SER A 362 -36.58 -46.45 14.46
C SER A 362 -35.14 -45.93 14.34
N ALA A 363 -34.18 -46.56 15.04
CA ALA A 363 -32.77 -46.22 14.93
C ALA A 363 -32.25 -46.43 13.50
N ILE A 364 -32.59 -47.58 12.88
CA ILE A 364 -32.23 -47.89 11.49
C ILE A 364 -32.79 -46.83 10.53
N GLU A 365 -34.04 -46.38 10.70
CA GLU A 365 -34.63 -45.35 9.84
C GLU A 365 -33.81 -44.05 9.86
N TYR A 366 -33.39 -43.60 11.04
CA TYR A 366 -32.56 -42.41 11.18
C TYR A 366 -31.17 -42.59 10.59
N PHE A 367 -30.52 -43.74 10.81
CA PHE A 367 -29.21 -44.01 10.22
C PHE A 367 -29.27 -44.19 8.71
N GLU A 368 -30.35 -44.70 8.12
CA GLU A 368 -30.51 -44.75 6.65
C GLU A 368 -30.66 -43.34 6.04
N LYS A 369 -31.37 -42.43 6.72
CA LYS A 369 -31.43 -41.01 6.31
C LYS A 369 -30.04 -40.37 6.35
N SER A 370 -29.30 -40.60 7.43
CA SER A 370 -27.91 -40.16 7.58
C SER A 370 -26.99 -40.71 6.49
N LYS A 371 -27.05 -42.02 6.24
CA LYS A 371 -26.26 -42.72 5.22
C LYS A 371 -26.52 -42.17 3.82
N ARG A 372 -27.78 -41.94 3.46
CA ARG A 372 -28.17 -41.37 2.16
C ARG A 372 -27.60 -39.96 2.00
N LEU A 373 -27.84 -39.10 2.99
CA LEU A 373 -27.36 -37.72 2.97
C LEU A 373 -25.82 -37.66 2.86
N CYS A 374 -25.12 -38.52 3.61
CA CYS A 374 -23.66 -38.62 3.51
C CYS A 374 -23.20 -39.13 2.13
N GLY A 375 -23.89 -40.11 1.55
CA GLY A 375 -23.57 -40.67 0.24
C GLY A 375 -23.75 -39.68 -0.92
N GLU A 376 -24.83 -38.88 -0.89
CA GLU A 376 -25.09 -37.82 -1.88
C GLU A 376 -24.02 -36.73 -1.87
N HIS A 377 -23.33 -36.54 -0.74
CA HIS A 377 -22.33 -35.49 -0.52
C HIS A 377 -20.90 -36.00 -0.36
N GLY A 378 -20.65 -37.29 -0.59
CA GLY A 378 -19.29 -37.86 -0.54
C GLY A 378 -18.67 -37.96 0.85
N TRP A 379 -19.46 -37.81 1.93
CA TRP A 379 -18.99 -37.93 3.32
C TRP A 379 -18.79 -39.40 3.71
N GLN A 380 -17.67 -39.97 3.28
CA GLN A 380 -17.40 -41.42 3.40
C GLN A 380 -17.41 -41.93 4.84
N ASP A 381 -16.79 -41.20 5.78
CA ASP A 381 -16.76 -41.60 7.18
C ASP A 381 -18.15 -41.57 7.83
N GLY A 382 -18.95 -40.55 7.50
CA GLY A 382 -20.34 -40.45 7.96
C GLY A 382 -21.21 -41.59 7.42
N ALA A 383 -21.09 -41.91 6.13
CA ALA A 383 -21.79 -43.03 5.51
C ALA A 383 -21.36 -44.39 6.09
N ARG A 384 -20.07 -44.55 6.39
CA ARG A 384 -19.53 -45.76 7.06
C ARG A 384 -20.10 -45.88 8.47
N TYR A 385 -20.02 -44.83 9.27
CA TYR A 385 -20.57 -44.81 10.63
C TYR A 385 -22.05 -45.19 10.66
N ALA A 386 -22.87 -44.58 9.79
CA ALA A 386 -24.29 -44.90 9.69
C ALA A 386 -24.52 -46.37 9.30
N SER A 387 -23.73 -46.91 8.37
CA SER A 387 -23.79 -48.32 7.97
C SER A 387 -23.42 -49.26 9.13
N ASP A 388 -22.38 -48.95 9.89
CA ASP A 388 -21.97 -49.74 11.05
C ASP A 388 -23.05 -49.73 12.15
N MET A 389 -23.69 -48.59 12.38
CA MET A 389 -24.77 -48.48 13.35
C MET A 389 -26.02 -49.25 12.91
N ILE A 390 -26.37 -49.23 11.62
CA ILE A 390 -27.44 -50.08 11.06
C ILE A 390 -27.13 -51.56 11.30
N ASN A 391 -25.88 -51.99 11.04
CA ASN A 391 -25.47 -53.38 11.29
C ASN A 391 -25.60 -53.75 12.77
N LYS A 392 -25.16 -52.89 13.70
CA LYS A 392 -25.33 -53.10 15.14
C LYS A 392 -26.80 -53.17 15.57
N CYS A 393 -27.67 -52.35 15.00
CA CYS A 393 -29.12 -52.43 15.24
C CYS A 393 -29.65 -53.80 14.83
N ASN A 394 -29.29 -54.26 13.63
CA ASN A 394 -29.69 -55.57 13.12
C ASN A 394 -29.15 -56.73 13.97
N GLU A 395 -27.90 -56.65 14.44
CA GLU A 395 -27.33 -57.64 15.36
C GLU A 395 -28.11 -57.69 16.67
N LYS A 396 -28.46 -56.54 17.25
CA LYS A 396 -29.26 -56.46 18.48
C LYS A 396 -30.68 -56.97 18.31
N MET A 397 -31.30 -56.70 17.17
CA MET A 397 -32.62 -57.22 16.81
C MET A 397 -32.61 -58.74 16.61
N ASN A 398 -31.50 -59.31 16.14
CA ASN A 398 -31.35 -60.74 15.89
C ASN A 398 -30.62 -61.48 17.02
N GLU A 399 -30.33 -60.81 18.14
CA GLU A 399 -29.62 -61.40 19.27
C GLU A 399 -30.36 -62.65 19.76
N PRO A 400 -29.69 -63.82 19.82
CA PRO A 400 -30.36 -65.05 20.17
C PRO A 400 -30.98 -64.99 21.56
N VAL A 401 -32.24 -65.40 21.65
CA VAL A 401 -33.02 -65.51 22.88
C VAL A 401 -33.45 -66.96 23.08
N SER A 402 -33.55 -67.38 24.34
CA SER A 402 -33.93 -68.76 24.66
C SER A 402 -35.41 -69.00 24.36
N TYR A 403 -35.68 -70.10 23.64
CA TYR A 403 -37.00 -70.64 23.35
C TYR A 403 -36.98 -72.14 23.69
N HIS A 404 -37.64 -72.52 24.79
CA HIS A 404 -37.64 -73.88 25.36
C HIS A 404 -36.25 -74.53 25.40
N GLY A 405 -35.22 -73.77 25.80
CA GLY A 405 -33.84 -74.25 25.91
C GLY A 405 -33.02 -74.21 24.61
N THR A 406 -33.60 -73.73 23.50
CA THR A 406 -32.89 -73.49 22.23
C THR A 406 -32.71 -71.99 22.02
N MET A 407 -31.48 -71.55 21.74
CA MET A 407 -31.23 -70.15 21.37
C MET A 407 -31.73 -69.91 19.94
N LEU A 408 -32.61 -68.93 19.75
CA LEU A 408 -33.19 -68.55 18.47
C LEU A 408 -33.12 -67.03 18.29
N ALA A 409 -32.92 -66.55 17.06
CA ALA A 409 -33.05 -65.13 16.75
C ALA A 409 -34.43 -64.60 17.19
N ARG A 410 -34.49 -63.38 17.76
CA ARG A 410 -35.75 -62.83 18.32
C ARG A 410 -36.95 -62.90 17.38
N PRO A 411 -36.84 -62.58 16.07
CA PRO A 411 -38.00 -62.67 15.17
C PRO A 411 -38.54 -64.09 15.04
N GLU A 412 -37.65 -65.09 15.04
CA GLU A 412 -38.03 -66.49 14.95
C GLU A 412 -38.61 -66.98 16.28
N GLN A 413 -38.05 -66.56 17.41
CA GLN A 413 -38.61 -66.85 18.73
C GLN A 413 -40.01 -66.24 18.91
N ALA A 414 -40.23 -65.00 18.50
CA ALA A 414 -41.54 -64.36 18.52
C ALA A 414 -42.56 -65.11 17.66
N ALA A 415 -42.16 -65.52 16.45
CA ALA A 415 -42.98 -66.31 15.56
C ALA A 415 -43.34 -67.69 16.15
N MET A 416 -42.40 -68.33 16.84
CA MET A 416 -42.64 -69.60 17.52
C MET A 416 -43.62 -69.44 18.69
N LEU A 417 -43.49 -68.38 19.50
CA LEU A 417 -44.45 -68.09 20.58
C LEU A 417 -45.87 -67.82 20.06
N GLU A 418 -46.01 -67.12 18.95
CA GLU A 418 -47.31 -66.88 18.32
C GLU A 418 -47.91 -68.18 17.77
N LEU A 419 -47.10 -69.02 17.12
CA LEU A 419 -47.51 -70.34 16.68
C LEU A 419 -47.94 -71.24 17.85
N GLU A 420 -47.21 -71.24 18.97
CA GLU A 420 -47.61 -71.97 20.18
C GLU A 420 -48.97 -71.51 20.69
N SER A 421 -49.23 -70.20 20.67
CA SER A 421 -50.52 -69.65 21.07
C SER A 421 -51.65 -70.09 20.14
N LEU A 422 -51.40 -70.22 18.84
CA LEU A 422 -52.39 -70.68 17.86
C LEU A 422 -52.66 -72.18 17.95
N VAL A 423 -51.61 -72.97 18.24
CA VAL A 423 -51.69 -74.43 18.32
C VAL A 423 -52.17 -74.93 19.68
N GLY A 424 -51.90 -74.17 20.76
CA GLY A 424 -52.22 -74.54 22.13
C GLY A 424 -51.30 -75.61 22.74
N GLU A 425 -50.16 -75.91 22.10
CA GLU A 425 -49.18 -76.89 22.54
C GLU A 425 -47.76 -76.35 22.30
N LYS A 426 -46.80 -76.74 23.16
CA LYS A 426 -45.40 -76.33 23.00
C LYS A 426 -44.76 -76.95 21.76
N ILE A 427 -44.09 -76.14 20.95
CA ILE A 427 -43.37 -76.61 19.76
C ILE A 427 -41.92 -76.84 20.16
N LEU A 428 -41.52 -78.11 20.31
CA LEU A 428 -40.20 -78.51 20.82
C LEU A 428 -39.20 -78.83 19.71
N LYS A 429 -37.90 -78.73 20.04
CA LYS A 429 -36.81 -79.11 19.13
C LYS A 429 -36.80 -80.63 18.96
N VAL A 430 -36.70 -81.09 17.72
CA VAL A 430 -36.62 -82.51 17.33
C VAL A 430 -35.34 -82.78 16.54
N SER A 431 -35.00 -84.05 16.32
CA SER A 431 -33.81 -84.45 15.55
C SER A 431 -33.97 -84.31 14.04
N ASP A 432 -35.18 -84.51 13.51
CA ASP A 432 -35.50 -84.40 12.09
C ASP A 432 -36.99 -84.12 11.86
N ILE A 433 -37.36 -83.46 10.74
CA ILE A 433 -38.75 -83.23 10.34
C ILE A 433 -39.16 -84.21 9.25
N SER A 434 -39.91 -85.24 9.65
CA SER A 434 -40.51 -86.22 8.75
C SER A 434 -42.01 -85.95 8.53
N TYR A 435 -42.70 -86.91 7.90
CA TYR A 435 -44.14 -86.81 7.66
C TYR A 435 -44.92 -86.94 8.98
N ASN A 436 -45.80 -85.96 9.27
CA ASN A 436 -46.55 -85.79 10.54
C ASN A 436 -45.76 -85.27 11.76
N THR A 437 -44.52 -84.83 11.62
CA THR A 437 -43.76 -84.31 12.77
C THR A 437 -44.32 -82.98 13.28
N PHE A 438 -44.56 -82.87 14.59
CA PHE A 438 -44.81 -81.60 15.27
C PHE A 438 -43.56 -81.19 16.06
N GLY A 439 -42.90 -80.11 15.65
CA GLY A 439 -41.62 -79.68 16.22
C GLY A 439 -40.76 -78.93 15.21
N PHE A 440 -39.55 -78.56 15.62
CA PHE A 440 -38.61 -77.82 14.77
C PHE A 440 -37.17 -78.32 14.88
N THR A 441 -36.36 -78.04 13.86
CA THR A 441 -34.90 -78.16 13.93
C THR A 441 -34.27 -76.78 13.78
N ALA A 442 -33.14 -76.55 14.44
CA ALA A 442 -32.43 -75.27 14.41
C ALA A 442 -30.91 -75.45 14.51
N SER A 443 -30.19 -74.63 13.74
CA SER A 443 -28.73 -74.48 13.78
C SER A 443 -28.38 -72.99 13.70
N ASP A 444 -27.27 -72.58 14.33
CA ASP A 444 -26.78 -71.19 14.30
C ASP A 444 -27.82 -70.16 14.74
N SER A 445 -28.64 -70.52 15.74
CA SER A 445 -29.79 -69.74 16.23
C SER A 445 -30.90 -69.48 15.21
N HIS A 446 -30.94 -70.24 14.14
CA HIS A 446 -31.94 -70.14 13.09
C HIS A 446 -32.68 -71.47 12.87
N ILE A 447 -34.00 -71.41 12.76
CA ILE A 447 -34.89 -72.54 12.44
C ILE A 447 -34.64 -72.95 10.98
N LYS A 448 -34.31 -74.22 10.78
CA LYS A 448 -34.08 -74.79 9.45
C LYS A 448 -35.28 -75.58 8.97
N GLN A 449 -35.99 -76.25 9.86
CA GLN A 449 -37.16 -77.04 9.50
C GLN A 449 -38.24 -76.87 10.57
N LEU A 450 -39.49 -76.71 10.12
CA LEU A 450 -40.64 -76.51 11.00
C LEU A 450 -41.78 -77.43 10.55
N GLY A 451 -42.17 -78.36 11.43
CA GLY A 451 -43.28 -79.27 11.23
C GLY A 451 -44.47 -78.90 12.12
N LEU A 452 -45.61 -78.60 11.49
CA LEU A 452 -46.87 -78.20 12.14
C LEU A 452 -48.04 -79.06 11.64
N TYR A 453 -47.82 -80.34 11.36
CA TYR A 453 -48.86 -81.21 10.81
C TYR A 453 -49.96 -81.51 11.83
N ARG A 454 -51.21 -81.59 11.37
CA ARG A 454 -52.36 -82.03 12.18
C ARG A 454 -52.58 -81.18 13.44
N LYS A 455 -52.36 -79.86 13.34
CA LYS A 455 -52.54 -78.92 14.45
C LYS A 455 -53.80 -78.06 14.33
N GLY A 456 -54.62 -78.30 13.30
CA GLY A 456 -55.89 -77.60 13.12
C GLY A 456 -55.74 -76.11 12.79
N LEU A 457 -54.56 -75.68 12.35
CA LEU A 457 -54.26 -74.28 12.02
C LEU A 457 -55.21 -73.79 10.92
N SER A 458 -55.90 -72.68 11.16
CA SER A 458 -56.77 -71.99 10.18
C SER A 458 -56.04 -70.87 9.43
N SER A 459 -55.00 -70.31 10.03
CA SER A 459 -54.10 -69.30 9.47
C SER A 459 -52.67 -69.51 9.99
N LEU A 460 -51.72 -68.77 9.41
CA LEU A 460 -50.36 -68.63 9.94
C LEU A 460 -50.10 -67.19 10.35
N PRO A 461 -49.24 -66.96 11.35
CA PRO A 461 -48.76 -65.63 11.69
C PRO A 461 -48.10 -64.91 10.50
N GLU A 462 -48.34 -63.61 10.38
CA GLU A 462 -47.67 -62.74 9.38
C GLU A 462 -46.16 -62.60 9.62
N ILE A 463 -45.66 -63.06 10.77
CA ILE A 463 -44.22 -63.08 11.10
C ILE A 463 -43.48 -64.31 10.55
N ILE A 464 -44.18 -65.38 10.11
CA ILE A 464 -43.55 -66.58 9.53
C ILE A 464 -42.59 -66.27 8.37
N PRO A 465 -42.92 -65.36 7.44
CA PRO A 465 -42.00 -64.97 6.37
C PRO A 465 -40.68 -64.33 6.83
N LYS A 466 -40.54 -63.93 8.11
CA LYS A 466 -39.27 -63.46 8.70
C LYS A 466 -38.30 -64.60 9.04
N MET A 467 -38.74 -65.86 9.02
CA MET A 467 -37.86 -67.04 9.20
C MET A 467 -37.07 -67.34 7.93
N THR A 468 -36.22 -66.41 7.47
CA THR A 468 -35.59 -66.46 6.13
C THR A 468 -34.63 -67.64 5.91
N TRP A 469 -34.25 -68.34 6.98
CA TRP A 469 -33.40 -69.54 6.96
C TRP A 469 -34.16 -70.85 6.90
N LEU A 470 -35.50 -70.79 6.91
CA LEU A 470 -36.36 -71.96 6.88
C LEU A 470 -36.25 -72.67 5.53
N GLN A 471 -35.91 -73.96 5.56
CA GLN A 471 -35.72 -74.83 4.41
C GLN A 471 -36.90 -75.78 4.21
N VAL A 472 -37.53 -76.23 5.29
CA VAL A 472 -38.68 -77.13 5.24
C VAL A 472 -39.81 -76.58 6.08
N LEU A 473 -40.97 -76.36 5.46
CA LEU A 473 -42.20 -75.96 6.14
C LEU A 473 -43.30 -77.00 5.90
N GLY A 474 -43.62 -77.74 6.96
CA GLY A 474 -44.62 -78.79 6.97
C GLY A 474 -45.94 -78.32 7.56
N LEU A 475 -46.96 -78.16 6.72
CA LEU A 475 -48.29 -77.64 7.11
C LEU A 475 -49.43 -78.60 6.73
N GLY A 476 -49.11 -79.84 6.38
CA GLY A 476 -50.12 -80.79 5.90
C GLY A 476 -51.14 -81.17 6.97
N HIS A 477 -52.35 -81.52 6.53
CA HIS A 477 -53.49 -81.90 7.40
C HIS A 477 -53.86 -80.79 8.41
N ASN A 478 -53.95 -79.55 7.95
CA ASN A 478 -54.47 -78.42 8.72
C ASN A 478 -55.77 -77.89 8.09
N LYS A 479 -56.23 -76.71 8.52
CA LYS A 479 -57.46 -76.06 8.03
C LYS A 479 -57.16 -74.72 7.35
N LEU A 480 -55.94 -74.57 6.81
CA LEU A 480 -55.47 -73.31 6.23
C LEU A 480 -56.35 -72.95 5.02
N SER A 481 -56.92 -71.75 5.07
CA SER A 481 -57.69 -71.17 3.95
C SER A 481 -56.93 -70.07 3.20
N SER A 482 -55.84 -69.58 3.81
CA SER A 482 -54.89 -68.63 3.25
C SER A 482 -53.48 -68.91 3.77
N LEU A 483 -52.50 -68.24 3.16
CA LEU A 483 -51.12 -68.13 3.62
C LEU A 483 -50.79 -66.64 3.76
N PRO A 484 -49.80 -66.26 4.58
CA PRO A 484 -49.33 -64.89 4.67
C PRO A 484 -48.99 -64.34 3.28
N ASP A 485 -49.35 -63.08 3.03
CA ASP A 485 -49.20 -62.42 1.73
C ASP A 485 -47.73 -62.27 1.29
N SER A 486 -46.78 -62.60 2.17
CA SER A 486 -45.34 -62.54 1.94
C SER A 486 -44.66 -63.90 2.04
N ILE A 487 -45.39 -65.03 2.01
CA ILE A 487 -44.78 -66.36 2.13
C ILE A 487 -43.69 -66.63 1.07
N GLY A 488 -43.75 -65.94 -0.07
CA GLY A 488 -42.76 -66.00 -1.14
C GLY A 488 -41.39 -65.38 -0.81
N SER A 489 -41.28 -64.64 0.30
CA SER A 489 -40.02 -64.06 0.77
C SER A 489 -39.07 -65.08 1.41
N LEU A 490 -39.53 -66.31 1.66
CA LEU A 490 -38.72 -67.40 2.21
C LEU A 490 -37.77 -67.98 1.16
N LYS A 491 -36.72 -67.23 0.83
CA LYS A 491 -35.76 -67.58 -0.24
C LYS A 491 -34.99 -68.89 -0.02
N SER A 492 -34.84 -69.31 1.23
CA SER A 492 -34.13 -70.56 1.57
C SER A 492 -35.05 -71.79 1.56
N LEU A 493 -36.36 -71.61 1.31
CA LEU A 493 -37.33 -72.68 1.43
C LEU A 493 -37.22 -73.67 0.26
N VAL A 494 -36.89 -74.91 0.57
CA VAL A 494 -36.72 -75.99 -0.41
C VAL A 494 -37.98 -76.86 -0.48
N ILE A 495 -38.70 -77.03 0.64
CA ILE A 495 -39.89 -77.89 0.70
C ILE A 495 -41.02 -77.18 1.43
N LEU A 496 -42.16 -77.05 0.74
CA LEU A 496 -43.41 -76.56 1.32
C LEU A 496 -44.49 -77.61 1.16
N ARG A 497 -44.99 -78.17 2.28
CA ARG A 497 -46.04 -79.21 2.27
C ARG A 497 -47.35 -78.65 2.78
N LEU A 498 -48.33 -78.56 1.89
CA LEU A 498 -49.66 -77.96 2.12
C LEU A 498 -50.82 -78.95 1.91
N HIS A 499 -50.54 -80.23 1.65
CA HIS A 499 -51.57 -81.24 1.37
C HIS A 499 -52.62 -81.33 2.49
N ASN A 500 -53.87 -81.58 2.12
CA ASN A 500 -55.00 -81.66 3.04
C ASN A 500 -55.18 -80.39 3.88
N ASN A 501 -55.33 -79.26 3.19
CA ASN A 501 -55.76 -77.96 3.72
C ASN A 501 -56.97 -77.45 2.90
N ASN A 502 -57.53 -76.31 3.28
CA ASN A 502 -58.70 -75.69 2.63
C ASN A 502 -58.28 -74.61 1.59
N LEU A 503 -57.25 -74.89 0.80
CA LEU A 503 -56.67 -73.94 -0.18
C LEU A 503 -57.35 -74.00 -1.56
N SER A 504 -58.62 -74.41 -1.62
CA SER A 504 -59.38 -74.79 -2.82
C SER A 504 -59.58 -73.67 -3.85
N SER A 505 -59.24 -72.43 -3.52
CA SER A 505 -59.10 -71.34 -4.48
C SER A 505 -58.09 -70.32 -3.96
N LEU A 506 -56.83 -70.44 -4.37
CA LEU A 506 -55.81 -69.47 -4.01
C LEU A 506 -56.10 -68.10 -4.67
N PRO A 507 -56.14 -67.00 -3.91
CA PRO A 507 -56.19 -65.64 -4.46
C PRO A 507 -55.02 -65.39 -5.41
N GLY A 508 -55.21 -64.49 -6.39
CA GLY A 508 -54.17 -64.15 -7.38
C GLY A 508 -52.83 -63.72 -6.77
N ARG A 509 -52.87 -63.06 -5.59
CA ARG A 509 -51.67 -62.65 -4.85
C ARG A 509 -50.89 -63.85 -4.28
N ILE A 510 -51.55 -64.81 -3.62
CA ILE A 510 -50.89 -66.00 -3.06
C ILE A 510 -50.31 -66.89 -4.17
N LYS A 511 -51.00 -66.99 -5.32
CA LYS A 511 -50.46 -67.70 -6.50
C LYS A 511 -49.12 -67.12 -6.96
N LYS A 512 -48.99 -65.78 -6.95
CA LYS A 512 -47.73 -65.10 -7.29
C LYS A 512 -46.61 -65.46 -6.31
N GLU A 513 -46.87 -65.41 -5.01
CA GLU A 513 -45.87 -65.72 -3.98
C GLU A 513 -45.39 -67.18 -4.06
N LEU A 514 -46.32 -68.13 -4.25
CA LEU A 514 -45.97 -69.55 -4.42
C LEU A 514 -45.21 -69.81 -5.72
N LYS A 515 -45.54 -69.07 -6.79
CA LYS A 515 -44.74 -69.09 -8.02
C LYS A 515 -43.32 -68.60 -7.76
N THR A 516 -43.13 -67.50 -7.02
CA THR A 516 -41.80 -67.00 -6.62
C THR A 516 -40.99 -68.08 -5.89
N LEU A 517 -41.60 -68.83 -4.96
CA LEU A 517 -40.93 -69.94 -4.28
C LEU A 517 -40.52 -71.05 -5.27
N LYS A 518 -41.42 -71.44 -6.17
CA LYS A 518 -41.15 -72.45 -7.20
C LYS A 518 -40.02 -72.02 -8.13
N ASP A 519 -40.01 -70.75 -8.54
CA ASP A 519 -38.96 -70.16 -9.38
C ASP A 519 -37.60 -70.13 -8.63
N ASN A 520 -37.61 -70.01 -7.30
CA ASN A 520 -36.43 -70.15 -6.44
C ASN A 520 -36.04 -71.62 -6.15
N GLY A 521 -36.69 -72.60 -6.77
CA GLY A 521 -36.37 -74.03 -6.62
C GLY A 521 -37.12 -74.75 -5.48
N CYS A 522 -38.12 -74.13 -4.87
CA CYS A 522 -38.93 -74.75 -3.83
C CYS A 522 -39.89 -75.81 -4.40
N ALA A 523 -39.87 -77.01 -3.84
CA ALA A 523 -40.84 -78.06 -4.11
C ALA A 523 -42.10 -77.86 -3.26
N ILE A 524 -43.21 -77.52 -3.91
CA ILE A 524 -44.51 -77.26 -3.28
C ILE A 524 -45.41 -78.49 -3.47
N TYR A 525 -45.96 -79.02 -2.37
CA TYR A 525 -46.79 -80.22 -2.37
C TYR A 525 -48.20 -79.92 -1.85
N GLY A 526 -49.23 -80.45 -2.52
CA GLY A 526 -50.61 -80.43 -2.04
C GLY A 526 -51.44 -79.20 -2.44
N VAL A 527 -50.96 -78.44 -3.42
CA VAL A 527 -51.73 -77.42 -4.14
C VAL A 527 -51.36 -77.50 -5.62
N ASP A 528 -52.36 -77.51 -6.50
CA ASP A 528 -52.14 -77.43 -7.94
C ASP A 528 -51.95 -75.96 -8.33
N LEU A 529 -50.71 -75.59 -8.69
CA LEU A 529 -50.29 -74.23 -9.04
C LEU A 529 -50.26 -73.98 -10.54
#